data_AF-A0A6A6FM69-F1
#
_entry.id   AF-A0A6A6FM69-F1
#
_cell.length_a   1.000
_cell.length_b   1.000
_cell.length_c   1.000
_cell.angle_alpha   90.00
_cell.angle_beta   90.00
_cell.angle_gamma   90.00
#
_symmetry.space_group_name_H-M   'P 1'
#
loop_
_entity.id
_entity.type
_entity.pdbx_description
1 polymer ?
#
loop_
_entity_poly.entity_id
_entity_poly.type
_entity_poly.pdbx_seq_one_letter_code
_entity_poly.pdbx_strand_id
1 'polypeptide(L)'
;MFATPILRSSSGGGYPGFFRRSMEELRRQAKFAVKMEGLHVPIKPFPLITFEETLSPERCKIMCDSNMGGFSKASLSYVPGAEHIERTIGEGNDRNKGGVIVSEHGKEPSHALFQGSISTELPPNRPQIQRSGYAGFRTKDRGMSLFGKLLWDLSPYSFLALRIKSDGRKYFVNFQTESIIPTDLHQHLLPSYSPGEWETVTIPFGAFVRTNHGLVVEPQKEMMTTKVRTVGISLIDRVPGPFELRIADIYATNRPPERKIGLEETGFDLSMEPEDESRGMMDEIEPRQKKGEPERILI
;
A
#
# COMPACT_ATOMS: atom_id res chain seq x y z
N MET A 1 -38.53 -26.67 -7.33
CA MET A 1 -37.43 -26.63 -8.31
C MET A 1 -36.44 -25.58 -7.87
N PHE A 2 -35.28 -26.00 -7.37
CA PHE A 2 -34.26 -25.09 -6.84
C PHE A 2 -33.56 -24.39 -8.00
N ALA A 3 -33.56 -23.05 -7.98
CA ALA A 3 -32.91 -22.23 -8.98
C ALA A 3 -31.39 -22.34 -8.84
N THR A 4 -30.74 -22.95 -9.83
CA THR A 4 -29.28 -22.98 -9.96
C THR A 4 -28.79 -21.56 -10.28
N PRO A 5 -27.89 -20.96 -9.49
CA PRO A 5 -27.32 -19.67 -9.85
C PRO A 5 -26.39 -19.86 -11.06
N ILE A 6 -26.73 -19.21 -12.16
CA ILE A 6 -25.92 -19.14 -13.38
C ILE A 6 -24.64 -18.38 -13.04
N LEU A 7 -23.52 -19.10 -12.93
CA LEU A 7 -22.18 -18.50 -12.92
C LEU A 7 -21.94 -17.87 -14.30
N ARG A 8 -22.18 -16.58 -14.43
CA ARG A 8 -21.69 -15.80 -15.58
C ARG A 8 -20.17 -15.78 -15.53
N SER A 9 -19.53 -16.56 -16.41
CA SER A 9 -18.10 -16.41 -16.70
C SER A 9 -17.89 -15.10 -17.45
N SER A 10 -17.51 -14.04 -16.74
CA SER A 10 -16.89 -12.88 -17.37
C SER A 10 -15.42 -13.21 -17.66
N SER A 11 -15.18 -13.81 -18.82
CA SER A 11 -13.87 -13.75 -19.47
C SER A 11 -13.70 -12.34 -20.03
N GLY A 12 -13.30 -11.40 -19.18
CA GLY A 12 -13.13 -10.00 -19.55
C GLY A 12 -12.35 -9.25 -18.48
N GLY A 13 -11.03 -9.28 -18.59
CA GLY A 13 -10.12 -8.41 -17.84
C GLY A 13 -9.15 -9.16 -16.93
N GLY A 14 -7.86 -9.04 -17.24
CA GLY A 14 -6.68 -9.08 -16.36
C GLY A 14 -6.42 -10.23 -15.36
N TYR A 15 -7.43 -11.00 -14.92
CA TYR A 15 -7.33 -12.02 -13.89
C TYR A 15 -7.81 -13.39 -14.39
N PRO A 16 -7.17 -14.49 -13.94
CA PRO A 16 -7.55 -15.85 -14.33
C PRO A 16 -8.98 -16.19 -13.90
N GLY A 17 -9.66 -17.10 -14.61
CA GLY A 17 -11.03 -17.54 -14.30
C GLY A 17 -11.18 -18.30 -12.97
N PHE A 18 -12.41 -18.50 -12.50
CA PHE A 18 -12.72 -19.05 -11.16
C PHE A 18 -12.02 -20.38 -10.82
N PHE A 19 -12.08 -21.36 -11.72
CA PHE A 19 -11.44 -22.67 -11.52
C PHE A 19 -9.92 -22.56 -11.44
N ARG A 20 -9.33 -21.76 -12.33
CA ARG A 20 -7.88 -21.53 -12.33
C ARG A 20 -7.43 -20.83 -11.04
N ARG A 21 -8.16 -19.81 -10.59
CA ARG A 21 -7.89 -19.16 -9.29
C ARG A 21 -7.95 -20.14 -8.13
N SER A 22 -8.92 -21.04 -8.13
CA SER A 22 -9.06 -22.05 -7.06
C SER A 22 -7.91 -23.06 -7.07
N MET A 23 -7.45 -23.50 -8.25
CA MET A 23 -6.27 -24.37 -8.38
C MET A 23 -4.99 -23.65 -7.95
N GLU A 24 -4.82 -22.39 -8.34
CA GLU A 24 -3.67 -21.56 -7.94
C GLU A 24 -3.61 -21.37 -6.42
N GLU A 25 -4.74 -21.13 -5.77
CA GLU A 25 -4.81 -21.03 -4.30
C GLU A 25 -4.53 -22.35 -3.59
N LEU A 26 -5.08 -23.48 -4.07
CA LEU A 26 -4.76 -24.79 -3.51
C LEU A 26 -3.26 -25.08 -3.63
N ARG A 27 -2.67 -24.78 -4.79
CA ARG A 27 -1.22 -24.92 -5.01
C ARG A 27 -0.42 -24.01 -4.07
N ARG A 28 -0.88 -22.78 -3.84
CA ARG A 28 -0.27 -21.83 -2.90
C ARG A 28 -0.27 -22.41 -1.49
N GLN A 29 -1.43 -22.82 -0.99
CA GLN A 29 -1.58 -23.41 0.35
C GLN A 29 -0.72 -24.67 0.53
N ALA A 30 -0.69 -25.55 -0.47
CA ALA A 30 0.16 -26.74 -0.44
C ALA A 30 1.66 -26.39 -0.37
N LYS A 31 2.13 -25.39 -1.13
CA LYS A 31 3.53 -24.93 -1.07
C LYS A 31 3.89 -24.36 0.30
N PHE A 32 3.02 -23.53 0.88
CA PHE A 32 3.22 -22.95 2.22
C PHE A 32 3.38 -24.06 3.27
N ALA A 33 2.50 -25.07 3.25
CA ALA A 33 2.54 -26.18 4.20
C ALA A 33 3.81 -27.03 4.06
N VAL A 34 4.21 -27.36 2.82
CA VAL A 34 5.40 -28.19 2.56
C VAL A 34 6.70 -27.49 2.94
N LYS A 35 6.80 -26.18 2.71
CA LYS A 35 8.02 -25.42 2.99
C LYS A 35 8.14 -24.90 4.42
N MET A 36 7.12 -25.13 5.26
CA MET A 36 7.02 -24.53 6.60
C MET A 36 7.31 -23.02 6.62
N GLU A 37 6.85 -22.29 5.59
CA GLU A 37 7.08 -20.85 5.42
C GLU A 37 6.49 -19.99 6.57
N GLY A 38 5.75 -20.58 7.51
CA GLY A 38 5.30 -19.94 8.75
C GLY A 38 6.30 -19.96 9.92
N LEU A 39 7.45 -20.63 9.79
CA LEU A 39 8.49 -20.72 10.84
C LEU A 39 9.61 -19.68 10.68
N HIS A 40 9.66 -18.99 9.54
CA HIS A 40 10.72 -18.04 9.23
C HIS A 40 10.16 -16.76 8.64
N VAL A 41 10.75 -15.62 9.01
CA VAL A 41 10.41 -14.32 8.43
C VAL A 41 10.75 -14.33 6.93
N PRO A 42 9.81 -14.01 6.03
CA PRO A 42 10.06 -14.03 4.60
C PRO A 42 11.11 -13.02 4.17
N ILE A 43 12.08 -13.49 3.38
CA ILE A 43 13.14 -12.66 2.79
C ILE A 43 12.75 -12.17 1.40
N LYS A 44 11.97 -12.94 0.63
CA LYS A 44 11.63 -12.54 -0.74
C LYS A 44 10.61 -11.40 -0.73
N PRO A 45 10.69 -10.44 -1.67
CA PRO A 45 9.61 -9.49 -1.86
C PRO A 45 8.33 -10.24 -2.23
N PHE A 46 7.18 -9.72 -1.78
CA PHE A 46 5.87 -10.25 -2.12
C PHE A 46 5.15 -9.27 -3.04
N PRO A 47 5.13 -9.50 -4.36
CA PRO A 47 4.50 -8.57 -5.30
C PRO A 47 2.99 -8.46 -5.10
N LEU A 48 2.47 -7.24 -4.92
CA LEU A 48 1.03 -6.98 -4.93
C LEU A 48 0.55 -6.68 -6.36
N ILE A 49 1.29 -5.82 -7.07
CA ILE A 49 1.11 -5.55 -8.50
C ILE A 49 2.45 -5.20 -9.14
N THR A 50 2.74 -5.84 -10.28
CA THR A 50 3.86 -5.53 -11.15
C THR A 50 3.34 -5.09 -12.52
N PHE A 51 3.94 -4.04 -13.08
CA PHE A 51 3.58 -3.51 -14.38
C PHE A 51 4.57 -3.99 -15.44
N GLU A 52 4.66 -5.30 -15.63
CA GLU A 52 5.53 -5.95 -16.61
C GLU A 52 4.83 -6.24 -17.95
N GLU A 53 3.49 -6.31 -17.95
CA GLU A 53 2.69 -6.70 -19.10
C GLU A 53 1.77 -5.55 -19.56
N THR A 54 1.50 -5.49 -20.85
CA THR A 54 0.56 -4.51 -21.45
C THR A 54 -0.83 -4.53 -20.80
N LEU A 55 -1.27 -5.69 -20.30
CA LEU A 55 -2.57 -5.87 -19.66
C LEU A 55 -2.54 -5.61 -18.15
N SER A 56 -1.37 -5.35 -17.54
CA SER A 56 -1.27 -5.05 -16.10
C SER A 56 -2.15 -3.88 -15.66
N PRO A 57 -2.27 -2.75 -16.42
CA PRO A 57 -3.19 -1.68 -16.08
C PRO A 57 -4.67 -2.10 -16.03
N GLU A 58 -5.07 -3.12 -16.80
CA GLU A 58 -6.45 -3.62 -16.76
C GLU A 58 -6.80 -4.30 -15.43
N ARG A 59 -5.80 -4.68 -14.64
CA ARG A 59 -5.98 -5.16 -13.27
C ARG A 59 -6.32 -4.04 -12.29
N CYS A 60 -6.30 -2.79 -12.74
CA CYS A 60 -6.66 -1.62 -11.97
C CYS A 60 -8.01 -1.02 -12.39
N LYS A 61 -8.59 -0.24 -11.48
CA LYS A 61 -9.76 0.60 -11.70
C LYS A 61 -9.35 2.05 -11.44
N ILE A 62 -9.49 2.89 -12.45
CA ILE A 62 -9.30 4.34 -12.34
C ILE A 62 -10.53 4.96 -11.66
N MET A 63 -10.30 5.97 -10.83
CA MET A 63 -11.29 6.71 -10.08
C MET A 63 -10.99 8.20 -10.25
N CYS A 64 -11.94 8.96 -10.78
CA CYS A 64 -11.79 10.38 -11.03
C CYS A 64 -13.08 11.10 -10.65
N ASP A 65 -12.99 12.37 -10.24
CA ASP A 65 -14.18 13.17 -9.95
C ASP A 65 -15.11 13.35 -11.16
N SER A 66 -14.61 13.15 -12.38
CA SER A 66 -15.40 13.20 -13.62
C SER A 66 -16.50 12.16 -13.68
N ASN A 67 -16.35 11.03 -12.98
CA ASN A 67 -17.43 10.06 -12.80
C ASN A 67 -18.60 10.61 -11.97
N MET A 68 -18.35 11.65 -11.17
CA MET A 68 -19.34 12.36 -10.35
C MET A 68 -19.73 13.72 -10.95
N GLY A 69 -19.18 14.09 -12.12
CA GLY A 69 -19.46 15.36 -12.80
C GLY A 69 -18.38 16.43 -12.59
N GLY A 70 -17.26 16.10 -11.95
CA GLY A 70 -16.07 16.95 -11.93
C GLY A 70 -15.38 17.03 -13.30
N PHE A 71 -14.34 17.84 -13.37
CA PHE A 71 -13.62 18.13 -14.62
C PHE A 71 -12.19 17.58 -14.63
N SER A 72 -11.78 16.81 -13.61
CA SER A 72 -10.48 16.17 -13.61
C SER A 72 -10.44 15.01 -14.62
N LYS A 73 -9.23 14.74 -15.12
CA LYS A 73 -8.95 13.65 -16.06
C LYS A 73 -7.85 12.78 -15.49
N ALA A 74 -7.96 11.47 -15.71
CA ALA A 74 -6.98 10.50 -15.26
C ALA A 74 -6.93 9.30 -16.22
N SER A 75 -5.74 8.81 -16.49
CA SER A 75 -5.49 7.58 -17.25
C SER A 75 -4.38 6.75 -16.60
N LEU A 76 -4.40 5.44 -16.85
CA LEU A 76 -3.36 4.51 -16.43
C LEU A 76 -3.00 3.64 -17.63
N SER A 77 -1.80 3.80 -18.15
CA SER A 77 -1.32 3.09 -19.35
C SER A 77 -0.01 2.36 -19.08
N TYR A 78 0.21 1.24 -19.77
CA TYR A 78 1.47 0.52 -19.71
C TYR A 78 2.52 1.20 -20.60
N VAL A 79 3.75 1.28 -20.11
CA VAL A 79 4.93 1.73 -20.84
C VAL A 79 5.96 0.59 -20.81
N PRO A 80 6.40 0.09 -21.98
CA PRO A 80 7.42 -0.96 -22.02
C PRO A 80 8.79 -0.43 -21.58
N GLY A 81 9.58 -1.30 -20.96
CA GLY A 81 10.91 -0.97 -20.45
C GLY A 81 11.67 -2.22 -20.02
N ALA A 82 12.69 -2.06 -19.20
CA ALA A 82 13.50 -3.16 -18.68
C ALA A 82 12.71 -4.10 -17.76
N GLU A 83 13.09 -5.37 -17.77
CA GLU A 83 12.49 -6.41 -16.92
C GLU A 83 12.71 -6.15 -15.43
N HIS A 84 11.80 -6.70 -14.63
CA HIS A 84 11.78 -6.57 -13.19
C HIS A 84 12.53 -7.76 -12.59
N ILE A 85 13.64 -7.48 -11.92
CA ILE A 85 14.56 -8.49 -11.42
C ILE A 85 14.49 -8.49 -9.90
N GLU A 86 13.97 -9.58 -9.32
CA GLU A 86 14.05 -9.83 -7.89
C GLU A 86 15.51 -10.07 -7.49
N ARG A 87 16.02 -9.27 -6.53
CA ARG A 87 17.36 -9.45 -5.96
C ARG A 87 17.32 -9.43 -4.45
N THR A 88 18.17 -10.24 -3.84
CA THR A 88 18.52 -10.08 -2.42
C THR A 88 19.77 -9.20 -2.36
N ILE A 89 19.67 -8.00 -1.80
CA ILE A 89 20.78 -7.03 -1.71
C ILE A 89 21.34 -7.04 -0.28
N GLY A 90 22.66 -7.17 -0.17
CA GLY A 90 23.40 -7.13 1.10
C GLY A 90 24.44 -8.24 1.23
N GLU A 91 25.36 -8.06 2.18
CA GLU A 91 26.37 -9.06 2.59
C GLU A 91 26.09 -9.54 4.02
N GLY A 92 26.45 -10.79 4.33
CA GLY A 92 26.24 -11.36 5.67
C GLY A 92 24.77 -11.28 6.14
N ASN A 93 24.56 -10.71 7.33
CA ASN A 93 23.23 -10.57 7.95
C ASN A 93 22.29 -9.63 7.18
N ASP A 94 22.79 -8.75 6.30
CA ASP A 94 21.94 -7.85 5.51
C ASP A 94 21.09 -8.60 4.47
N ARG A 95 21.50 -9.81 4.07
CA ARG A 95 20.68 -10.68 3.21
C ARG A 95 19.36 -11.07 3.86
N ASN A 96 19.29 -11.07 5.20
CA ASN A 96 18.08 -11.39 5.94
C ASN A 96 17.14 -10.18 6.05
N LYS A 97 17.58 -8.98 5.66
CA LYS A 97 16.76 -7.75 5.66
C LYS A 97 15.82 -7.67 4.45
N GLY A 98 15.44 -8.77 3.82
CA GLY A 98 14.50 -8.74 2.70
C GLY A 98 15.08 -8.30 1.35
N GLY A 99 14.54 -8.86 0.28
CA GLY A 99 14.86 -8.56 -1.11
C GLY A 99 14.14 -7.34 -1.64
N VAL A 100 14.58 -6.91 -2.81
CA VAL A 100 14.05 -5.77 -3.57
C VAL A 100 13.80 -6.17 -5.02
N ILE A 101 13.03 -5.34 -5.73
CA ILE A 101 12.82 -5.48 -7.17
C ILE A 101 13.54 -4.34 -7.88
N VAL A 102 14.51 -4.69 -8.74
CA VAL A 102 15.32 -3.74 -9.52
C VAL A 102 15.10 -3.94 -11.02
N SER A 103 15.69 -3.09 -11.85
CA SER A 103 15.75 -3.24 -13.30
C SER A 103 17.19 -3.24 -13.79
N GLU A 104 17.40 -3.55 -15.06
CA GLU A 104 18.71 -3.43 -15.70
C GLU A 104 19.27 -2.00 -15.53
N HIS A 105 20.56 -1.90 -15.18
CA HIS A 105 21.18 -0.61 -14.92
C HIS A 105 21.15 0.27 -16.17
N GLY A 106 20.82 1.56 -15.99
CA GLY A 106 20.74 2.53 -17.09
C GLY A 106 19.51 2.40 -17.99
N LYS A 107 18.56 1.50 -17.67
CA LYS A 107 17.29 1.39 -18.40
C LYS A 107 16.11 1.66 -17.47
N GLU A 108 15.17 2.46 -17.95
CA GLU A 108 13.89 2.63 -17.27
C GLU A 108 13.13 1.29 -17.26
N PRO A 109 12.52 0.91 -16.15
CA PRO A 109 11.75 -0.32 -16.07
C PRO A 109 10.46 -0.24 -16.90
N SER A 110 9.89 -1.37 -17.25
CA SER A 110 8.47 -1.39 -17.62
C SER A 110 7.63 -0.85 -16.46
N HIS A 111 6.59 -0.09 -16.77
CA HIS A 111 5.83 0.61 -15.72
C HIS A 111 4.43 0.99 -16.16
N ALA A 112 3.60 1.32 -15.19
CA ALA A 112 2.39 2.08 -15.43
C ALA A 112 2.66 3.59 -15.35
N LEU A 113 2.14 4.31 -16.33
CA LEU A 113 2.07 5.77 -16.36
C LEU A 113 0.68 6.20 -15.89
N PHE A 114 0.61 6.73 -14.68
CA PHE A 114 -0.58 7.37 -14.11
C PHE A 114 -0.51 8.87 -14.35
N GLN A 115 -1.33 9.39 -15.25
CA GLN A 115 -1.27 10.80 -15.66
C GLN A 115 -2.65 11.42 -15.86
N GLY A 116 -2.70 12.74 -15.89
CA GLY A 116 -3.93 13.46 -16.16
C GLY A 116 -3.85 14.93 -15.76
N SER A 117 -5.00 15.50 -15.43
CA SER A 117 -5.10 16.90 -14.98
C SER A 117 -6.16 17.04 -13.90
N ILE A 118 -5.82 17.72 -12.81
CA ILE A 118 -6.76 18.06 -11.75
C ILE A 118 -7.49 19.36 -12.08
N SER A 119 -8.81 19.38 -11.85
CA SER A 119 -9.62 20.59 -11.82
C SER A 119 -10.45 20.63 -10.54
N THR A 120 -10.47 21.78 -9.87
CA THR A 120 -11.26 22.00 -8.66
C THR A 120 -12.62 22.62 -8.93
N GLU A 121 -12.96 22.85 -10.21
CA GLU A 121 -14.25 23.39 -10.60
C GLU A 121 -15.38 22.45 -10.16
N LEU A 122 -16.45 23.05 -9.63
CA LEU A 122 -17.64 22.34 -9.20
C LEU A 122 -18.64 22.27 -10.35
N PRO A 123 -19.32 21.13 -10.56
CA PRO A 123 -20.34 21.02 -11.59
C PRO A 123 -21.49 22.01 -11.33
N PRO A 124 -21.80 22.90 -12.29
CA PRO A 124 -22.84 23.93 -12.10
C PRO A 124 -24.23 23.32 -11.86
N ASN A 125 -24.47 22.11 -12.37
CA ASN A 125 -25.77 21.44 -12.31
C ASN A 125 -25.90 20.45 -11.15
N ARG A 126 -24.95 20.39 -10.20
CA ARG A 126 -24.95 19.45 -9.06
C ARG A 126 -24.48 20.12 -7.76
N PRO A 127 -25.33 20.94 -7.11
CA PRO A 127 -24.95 21.71 -5.92
C PRO A 127 -24.62 20.84 -4.69
N GLN A 128 -25.02 19.57 -4.68
CA GLN A 128 -24.65 18.61 -3.62
C GLN A 128 -23.16 18.24 -3.62
N ILE A 129 -22.44 18.51 -4.72
CA ILE A 129 -21.01 18.23 -4.84
C ILE A 129 -20.25 19.44 -4.28
N GLN A 130 -19.79 19.29 -3.04
CA GLN A 130 -19.07 20.36 -2.33
C GLN A 130 -17.55 20.29 -2.51
N ARG A 131 -17.02 19.16 -3.02
CA ARG A 131 -15.58 18.93 -3.22
C ARG A 131 -15.34 18.22 -4.55
N SER A 132 -14.33 18.71 -5.28
CA SER A 132 -13.83 18.21 -6.56
C SER A 132 -12.31 18.39 -6.58
N GLY A 133 -11.63 17.82 -7.57
CA GLY A 133 -10.18 17.84 -7.73
C GLY A 133 -9.51 16.58 -7.20
N TYR A 134 -9.95 15.41 -7.68
CA TYR A 134 -9.39 14.12 -7.31
C TYR A 134 -9.18 13.21 -8.52
N ALA A 135 -8.03 12.51 -8.50
CA ALA A 135 -7.74 11.39 -9.38
C ALA A 135 -7.09 10.27 -8.58
N GLY A 136 -7.32 9.03 -8.98
CA GLY A 136 -6.63 7.88 -8.41
C GLY A 136 -6.87 6.61 -9.19
N PHE A 137 -6.19 5.55 -8.79
CA PHE A 137 -6.49 4.20 -9.23
C PHE A 137 -6.29 3.24 -8.06
N ARG A 138 -6.86 2.05 -8.19
CA ARG A 138 -6.61 0.94 -7.28
C ARG A 138 -6.67 -0.37 -8.01
N THR A 139 -6.06 -1.41 -7.48
CA THR A 139 -6.24 -2.77 -7.99
C THR A 139 -7.71 -3.18 -7.90
N LYS A 140 -8.18 -3.97 -8.87
CA LYS A 140 -9.47 -4.66 -8.79
C LYS A 140 -9.39 -5.72 -7.68
N ASP A 141 -10.54 -6.07 -7.12
CA ASP A 141 -10.62 -7.23 -6.24
C ASP A 141 -10.14 -8.49 -6.98
N ARG A 142 -9.35 -9.32 -6.32
CA ARG A 142 -8.83 -10.58 -6.89
C ARG A 142 -9.93 -11.62 -7.13
N GLY A 143 -11.16 -11.35 -6.65
CA GLY A 143 -12.34 -12.18 -6.86
C GLY A 143 -12.49 -13.27 -5.80
N MET A 144 -13.14 -14.37 -6.19
CA MET A 144 -13.40 -15.53 -5.33
C MET A 144 -12.74 -16.79 -5.89
N SER A 145 -12.42 -17.70 -4.98
CA SER A 145 -12.05 -19.09 -5.20
C SER A 145 -13.00 -20.03 -4.45
N LEU A 146 -12.83 -21.35 -4.59
CA LEU A 146 -13.53 -22.36 -3.79
C LEU A 146 -13.30 -22.21 -2.27
N PHE A 147 -12.24 -21.51 -1.86
CA PHE A 147 -11.89 -21.28 -0.45
C PHE A 147 -12.32 -19.91 0.06
N GLY A 148 -13.12 -19.15 -0.72
CA GLY A 148 -13.63 -17.84 -0.35
C GLY A 148 -13.02 -16.68 -1.14
N LYS A 149 -13.09 -15.47 -0.58
CA LYS A 149 -12.54 -14.25 -1.18
C LYS A 149 -11.01 -14.33 -1.26
N LEU A 150 -10.46 -13.88 -2.38
CA LEU A 150 -9.02 -13.82 -2.59
C LEU A 150 -8.49 -12.51 -2.01
N LEU A 151 -7.84 -12.62 -0.85
CA LEU A 151 -7.21 -11.52 -0.13
C LEU A 151 -5.69 -11.74 -0.09
N TRP A 152 -4.94 -10.64 0.02
CA TRP A 152 -3.53 -10.74 0.39
C TRP A 152 -3.38 -10.83 1.89
N ASP A 153 -2.51 -11.73 2.31
CA ASP A 153 -1.99 -11.80 3.68
C ASP A 153 -0.59 -11.18 3.67
N LEU A 154 -0.51 -9.95 4.16
CA LEU A 154 0.71 -9.18 4.31
C LEU A 154 1.24 -9.22 5.74
N SER A 155 0.61 -9.98 6.65
CA SER A 155 1.05 -10.06 8.05
C SER A 155 2.50 -10.55 8.25
N PRO A 156 3.10 -11.37 7.36
CA PRO A 156 4.52 -11.74 7.47
C PRO A 156 5.49 -10.62 7.06
N TYR A 157 5.00 -9.47 6.60
CA TYR A 157 5.80 -8.36 6.08
C TYR A 157 5.58 -7.10 6.91
N SER A 158 6.66 -6.36 7.15
CA SER A 158 6.62 -5.13 7.96
C SER A 158 6.40 -3.86 7.13
N PHE A 159 6.80 -3.88 5.85
CA PHE A 159 6.80 -2.68 5.00
C PHE A 159 6.13 -2.90 3.65
N LEU A 160 5.55 -1.82 3.13
CA LEU A 160 5.22 -1.66 1.72
C LEU A 160 6.38 -0.97 1.00
N ALA A 161 6.82 -1.51 -0.12
CA ALA A 161 7.75 -0.85 -1.02
C ALA A 161 7.07 -0.50 -2.35
N LEU A 162 7.39 0.69 -2.88
CA LEU A 162 6.95 1.14 -4.19
C LEU A 162 8.15 1.65 -4.99
N ARG A 163 8.31 1.16 -6.22
CA ARG A 163 9.30 1.70 -7.17
C ARG A 163 8.62 2.70 -8.10
N ILE A 164 8.95 3.98 -7.96
CA ILE A 164 8.23 5.09 -8.58
C ILE A 164 9.18 6.13 -9.19
N LYS A 165 8.63 6.96 -10.08
CA LYS A 165 9.21 8.24 -10.51
C LYS A 165 8.09 9.28 -10.51
N SER A 166 8.16 10.22 -9.56
CA SER A 166 7.12 11.21 -9.27
C SER A 166 7.44 12.56 -9.91
N ASP A 167 6.39 13.29 -10.30
CA ASP A 167 6.45 14.70 -10.68
C ASP A 167 6.59 15.68 -9.49
N GLY A 168 6.65 15.17 -8.26
CA GLY A 168 6.73 15.97 -7.04
C GLY A 168 5.38 16.35 -6.42
N ARG A 169 4.25 15.91 -6.98
CA ARG A 169 2.95 16.09 -6.35
C ARG A 169 2.75 15.18 -5.13
N LYS A 170 1.82 15.57 -4.27
CA LYS A 170 1.49 14.86 -3.03
C LYS A 170 0.48 13.73 -3.28
N TYR A 171 0.99 12.59 -3.71
CA TYR A 171 0.20 11.37 -3.84
C TYR A 171 0.02 10.67 -2.49
N PHE A 172 -1.03 9.87 -2.38
CA PHE A 172 -1.32 9.03 -1.22
C PHE A 172 -1.45 7.58 -1.66
N VAL A 173 -0.88 6.68 -0.87
CA VAL A 173 -1.07 5.23 -1.01
C VAL A 173 -2.25 4.80 -0.15
N ASN A 174 -3.09 3.96 -0.71
CA ASN A 174 -4.38 3.59 -0.13
C ASN A 174 -4.54 2.07 -0.08
N PHE A 175 -4.90 1.54 1.08
CA PHE A 175 -5.33 0.14 1.25
C PHE A 175 -6.80 0.04 1.62
N GLN A 176 -7.49 -0.91 0.98
CA GLN A 176 -8.76 -1.42 1.49
C GLN A 176 -8.54 -2.81 2.06
N THR A 177 -8.96 -3.00 3.30
CA THR A 177 -8.98 -4.30 3.98
C THR A 177 -10.43 -4.79 4.11
N GLU A 178 -10.62 -6.04 4.51
CA GLU A 178 -11.94 -6.53 4.91
C GLU A 178 -12.34 -5.93 6.28
N SER A 179 -12.78 -4.67 6.31
CA SER A 179 -13.31 -4.00 7.52
C SER A 179 -14.83 -4.22 7.67
N ILE A 180 -15.32 -4.06 8.91
CA ILE A 180 -16.76 -3.98 9.22
C ILE A 180 -17.40 -2.83 8.43
N ILE A 181 -16.67 -1.72 8.29
CA ILE A 181 -17.11 -0.56 7.52
C ILE A 181 -16.44 -0.62 6.15
N PRO A 182 -17.16 -0.95 5.06
CA PRO A 182 -16.56 -1.17 3.75
C PRO A 182 -15.94 0.09 3.11
N THR A 183 -16.28 1.27 3.64
CA THR A 183 -15.75 2.56 3.19
C THR A 183 -14.45 2.95 3.88
N ASP A 184 -14.00 2.19 4.88
CA ASP A 184 -12.71 2.43 5.53
C ASP A 184 -11.57 2.28 4.53
N LEU A 185 -10.65 3.24 4.59
CA LEU A 185 -9.44 3.26 3.80
C LEU A 185 -8.27 3.53 4.73
N HIS A 186 -7.18 2.79 4.56
CA HIS A 186 -5.94 3.07 5.28
C HIS A 186 -5.03 3.84 4.32
N GLN A 187 -4.61 5.04 4.71
CA GLN A 187 -3.92 5.97 3.83
C GLN A 187 -2.59 6.41 4.44
N HIS A 188 -1.60 6.62 3.56
CA HIS A 188 -0.33 7.24 3.91
C HIS A 188 0.11 8.13 2.75
N LEU A 189 0.79 9.25 3.03
CA LEU A 189 1.41 10.08 2.00
C LEU A 189 2.48 9.24 1.28
N LEU A 190 2.49 9.21 -0.05
CA LEU A 190 3.58 8.57 -0.80
C LEU A 190 4.83 9.45 -0.67
N PRO A 191 5.90 8.98 0.00
CA PRO A 191 7.14 9.75 0.05
C PRO A 191 7.70 9.90 -1.37
N SER A 192 8.29 11.06 -1.66
CA SER A 192 9.15 11.23 -2.83
C SER A 192 10.32 12.13 -2.42
N TYR A 193 11.52 11.57 -2.49
CA TYR A 193 12.75 12.22 -2.07
C TYR A 193 13.54 12.76 -3.27
N SER A 194 13.27 12.25 -4.47
CA SER A 194 13.98 12.63 -5.68
C SER A 194 13.00 12.77 -6.86
N PRO A 195 12.12 13.78 -6.86
CA PRO A 195 11.20 14.03 -7.97
C PRO A 195 11.93 14.09 -9.31
N GLY A 196 11.34 13.48 -10.34
CA GLY A 196 11.94 13.33 -11.67
C GLY A 196 12.86 12.11 -11.81
N GLU A 197 13.30 11.49 -10.72
CA GLU A 197 14.16 10.30 -10.74
C GLU A 197 13.41 9.05 -10.29
N TRP A 198 13.91 7.88 -10.72
CA TRP A 198 13.42 6.60 -10.22
C TRP A 198 13.96 6.33 -8.82
N GLU A 199 13.07 6.05 -7.89
CA GLU A 199 13.41 5.68 -6.52
C GLU A 199 12.51 4.55 -6.01
N THR A 200 13.01 3.82 -5.01
CA THR A 200 12.20 2.86 -4.25
C THR A 200 11.94 3.45 -2.88
N VAL A 201 10.67 3.71 -2.57
CA VAL A 201 10.24 4.22 -1.28
C VAL A 201 9.63 3.09 -0.46
N THR A 202 9.79 3.17 0.86
CA THR A 202 9.36 2.11 1.78
C THR A 202 8.58 2.73 2.93
N ILE A 203 7.41 2.17 3.23
CA ILE A 203 6.46 2.71 4.20
C ILE A 203 6.10 1.57 5.19
N PRO A 204 6.24 1.77 6.51
CA PRO A 204 5.77 0.79 7.49
C PRO A 204 4.25 0.61 7.39
N PHE A 205 3.75 -0.63 7.46
CA PHE A 205 2.30 -0.84 7.46
C PHE A 205 1.60 -0.18 8.66
N GLY A 206 2.29 -0.08 9.80
CA GLY A 206 1.79 0.60 11.00
C GLY A 206 1.66 2.12 10.86
N ALA A 207 2.26 2.74 9.84
CA ALA A 207 2.14 4.18 9.61
C ALA A 207 0.84 4.57 8.89
N PHE A 208 0.10 3.62 8.31
CA PHE A 208 -1.12 3.92 7.58
C PHE A 208 -2.26 4.30 8.53
N VAL A 209 -2.84 5.48 8.30
CA VAL A 209 -3.93 6.03 9.11
C VAL A 209 -5.27 5.64 8.50
N ARG A 210 -6.20 5.17 9.34
CA ARG A 210 -7.55 4.85 8.90
C ARG A 210 -8.38 6.12 8.71
N THR A 211 -8.94 6.26 7.52
CA THR A 211 -9.85 7.33 7.11
C THR A 211 -11.16 6.76 6.60
N ASN A 212 -12.22 7.56 6.69
CA ASN A 212 -13.52 7.28 6.12
C ASN A 212 -14.06 8.56 5.47
N HIS A 213 -14.40 8.50 4.18
CA HIS A 213 -14.76 9.68 3.39
C HIS A 213 -13.73 10.85 3.49
N GLY A 214 -12.44 10.52 3.68
CA GLY A 214 -11.36 11.51 3.81
C GLY A 214 -11.26 12.17 5.18
N LEU A 215 -12.02 11.70 6.18
CA LEU A 215 -11.90 12.10 7.58
C LEU A 215 -11.16 11.01 8.36
N VAL A 216 -10.22 11.40 9.22
CA VAL A 216 -9.53 10.47 10.13
C VAL A 216 -10.54 9.92 11.12
N VAL A 217 -10.56 8.59 11.31
CA VAL A 217 -11.53 7.91 12.19
C VAL A 217 -10.85 7.32 13.41
N GLU A 218 -11.21 7.83 14.59
CA GLU A 218 -10.81 7.25 15.87
C GLU A 218 -11.84 6.20 16.35
N PRO A 219 -11.42 5.16 17.08
CA PRO A 219 -10.04 4.85 17.50
C PRO A 219 -9.21 4.33 16.32
N GLN A 220 -7.97 4.79 16.17
CA GLN A 220 -7.05 4.20 15.20
C GLN A 220 -6.79 2.75 15.61
N LYS A 221 -7.22 1.81 14.78
CA LYS A 221 -6.87 0.40 14.90
C LYS A 221 -5.87 0.11 13.79
N GLU A 222 -4.88 -0.71 14.11
CA GLU A 222 -3.93 -1.18 13.10
C GLU A 222 -4.65 -1.79 11.89
N MET A 223 -4.09 -1.53 10.71
CA MET A 223 -4.59 -2.07 9.46
C MET A 223 -4.57 -3.60 9.50
N MET A 224 -5.68 -4.25 9.13
CA MET A 224 -5.73 -5.71 9.01
C MET A 224 -4.95 -6.23 7.80
N THR A 225 -3.63 -6.35 7.96
CA THR A 225 -2.67 -6.82 6.94
C THR A 225 -2.94 -8.25 6.48
N THR A 226 -3.61 -9.08 7.28
CA THR A 226 -4.01 -10.45 6.91
C THR A 226 -5.10 -10.52 5.84
N LYS A 227 -5.83 -9.41 5.62
CA LYS A 227 -7.07 -9.38 4.81
C LYS A 227 -7.12 -8.16 3.89
N VAL A 228 -6.04 -7.93 3.15
CA VAL A 228 -5.96 -6.81 2.20
C VAL A 228 -6.68 -7.16 0.90
N ARG A 229 -7.58 -6.28 0.47
CA ARG A 229 -8.39 -6.41 -0.75
C ARG A 229 -7.79 -5.69 -1.95
N THR A 230 -7.43 -4.43 -1.74
CA THR A 230 -6.94 -3.56 -2.82
C THR A 230 -5.83 -2.66 -2.31
N VAL A 231 -4.88 -2.35 -3.19
CA VAL A 231 -3.91 -1.27 -3.01
C VAL A 231 -4.12 -0.25 -4.14
N GLY A 232 -3.91 1.03 -3.86
CA GLY A 232 -4.11 2.08 -4.85
C GLY A 232 -3.32 3.33 -4.55
N ILE A 233 -3.33 4.25 -5.51
CA ILE A 233 -2.72 5.57 -5.40
C ILE A 233 -3.77 6.62 -5.69
N SER A 234 -3.75 7.70 -4.94
CA SER A 234 -4.61 8.86 -5.12
C SER A 234 -3.84 10.17 -5.10
N LEU A 235 -4.35 11.13 -5.86
CA LEU A 235 -3.99 12.53 -5.80
C LEU A 235 -5.21 13.31 -5.28
N ILE A 236 -5.10 13.80 -4.04
CA ILE A 236 -6.13 14.58 -3.33
C ILE A 236 -5.61 15.98 -2.94
N ASP A 237 -4.54 16.46 -3.58
CA ASP A 237 -3.91 17.75 -3.26
C ASP A 237 -4.80 18.94 -3.61
N ARG A 238 -5.80 18.75 -4.49
CA ARG A 238 -6.69 19.78 -5.04
C ARG A 238 -5.91 20.94 -5.67
N VAL A 239 -4.73 20.67 -6.20
CA VAL A 239 -3.93 21.66 -6.94
C VAL A 239 -4.25 21.50 -8.43
N PRO A 240 -4.90 22.49 -9.08
CA PRO A 240 -5.21 22.39 -10.50
C PRO A 240 -3.96 22.21 -11.36
N GLY A 241 -4.11 21.52 -12.49
CA GLY A 241 -3.03 21.34 -13.47
C GLY A 241 -2.64 19.89 -13.70
N PRO A 242 -1.61 19.64 -14.52
CA PRO A 242 -1.21 18.31 -14.91
C PRO A 242 -0.56 17.56 -13.74
N PHE A 243 -0.66 16.23 -13.79
CA PHE A 243 0.07 15.35 -12.88
C PHE A 243 0.60 14.13 -13.64
N GLU A 244 1.71 13.59 -13.15
CA GLU A 244 2.36 12.40 -13.70
C GLU A 244 3.08 11.59 -12.61
N LEU A 245 2.72 10.32 -12.49
CA LEU A 245 3.41 9.36 -11.64
C LEU A 245 3.67 8.08 -12.44
N ARG A 246 4.94 7.67 -12.50
CA ARG A 246 5.34 6.38 -13.05
C ARG A 246 5.49 5.38 -11.91
N ILE A 247 4.91 4.19 -12.07
CA ILE A 247 4.94 3.12 -11.06
C ILE A 247 5.36 1.83 -11.73
N ALA A 248 6.50 1.27 -11.32
CA ALA A 248 6.93 -0.03 -11.80
C ALA A 248 6.35 -1.16 -10.93
N ASP A 249 6.50 -1.04 -9.62
CA ASP A 249 6.19 -2.13 -8.68
C ASP A 249 5.56 -1.62 -7.40
N ILE A 250 4.63 -2.42 -6.85
CA ILE A 250 4.16 -2.32 -5.47
C ILE A 250 4.27 -3.71 -4.86
N TYR A 251 5.06 -3.84 -3.79
CA TYR A 251 5.35 -5.13 -3.16
C TYR A 251 5.53 -4.99 -1.65
N ALA A 252 5.24 -6.04 -0.90
CA ALA A 252 5.56 -6.09 0.52
C ALA A 252 6.99 -6.63 0.73
N THR A 253 7.69 -6.11 1.74
CA THR A 253 9.06 -6.51 2.07
C THR A 253 9.33 -6.37 3.58
N ASN A 254 10.36 -7.06 4.05
CA ASN A 254 10.92 -6.89 5.40
C ASN A 254 12.19 -6.02 5.39
N ARG A 255 12.49 -5.39 4.24
CA ARG A 255 13.56 -4.41 4.14
C ARG A 255 13.15 -3.09 4.77
N PRO A 256 13.90 -2.59 5.77
CA PRO A 256 13.60 -1.31 6.37
C PRO A 256 13.83 -0.18 5.35
N PRO A 257 13.18 0.98 5.54
CA PRO A 257 13.38 2.13 4.68
C PRO A 257 14.84 2.59 4.69
N GLU A 258 15.36 2.96 3.51
CA GLU A 258 16.66 3.60 3.40
C GLU A 258 16.56 5.01 3.99
N ARG A 259 17.11 5.20 5.19
CA ARG A 259 17.22 6.52 5.82
C ARG A 259 18.19 7.37 5.02
N LYS A 260 17.68 8.23 4.12
CA LYS A 260 18.47 9.32 3.54
C LYS A 260 18.62 10.41 4.61
N ILE A 261 19.81 10.50 5.21
CA ILE A 261 20.15 11.51 6.24
C ILE A 261 19.85 12.90 5.66
N GLY A 262 18.99 13.69 6.33
CA GLY A 262 18.67 15.08 5.96
C GLY A 262 17.31 15.35 5.30
N LEU A 263 16.41 14.36 5.19
CA LEU A 263 15.08 14.50 4.56
C LEU A 263 13.93 14.26 5.57
N GLU A 264 13.96 14.94 6.72
CA GLU A 264 12.98 14.82 7.82
C GLU A 264 11.58 15.44 7.54
N GLU A 265 11.23 15.74 6.28
CA GLU A 265 10.03 16.55 5.97
C GLU A 265 8.71 15.77 5.76
N THR A 266 8.65 14.47 6.02
CA THR A 266 7.36 13.76 6.03
C THR A 266 6.85 13.69 7.47
N GLY A 267 6.05 14.68 7.90
CA GLY A 267 5.53 14.87 9.27
C GLY A 267 4.62 13.76 9.84
N PHE A 268 5.01 12.50 9.70
CA PHE A 268 4.43 11.29 10.29
C PHE A 268 5.55 10.29 10.63
N ASP A 269 6.63 10.76 11.25
CA ASP A 269 7.63 9.86 11.82
C ASP A 269 7.11 9.35 13.17
N LEU A 270 6.40 8.22 13.15
CA LEU A 270 6.23 7.44 14.36
C LEU A 270 7.59 6.79 14.62
N SER A 271 8.35 7.38 15.53
CA SER A 271 9.61 6.82 16.05
C SER A 271 9.36 5.40 16.54
N MET A 272 9.65 4.40 15.71
CA MET A 272 9.82 3.03 16.15
C MET A 272 11.17 2.98 16.87
N GLU A 273 11.18 3.30 18.15
CA GLU A 273 12.24 2.80 19.02
C GLU A 273 12.05 1.27 19.11
N PRO A 274 13.09 0.46 18.88
CA PRO A 274 13.00 -0.97 19.12
C PRO A 274 12.76 -1.17 20.62
N GLU A 275 11.65 -1.82 20.98
CA GLU A 275 11.44 -2.30 22.34
C GLU A 275 12.56 -3.29 22.65
N ASP A 276 13.49 -2.89 23.53
CA ASP A 276 14.47 -3.80 24.11
C ASP A 276 13.71 -4.91 24.85
N GLU A 277 13.69 -6.11 24.27
CA GLU A 277 13.35 -7.37 24.94
C GLU A 277 14.38 -7.67 26.05
N SER A 278 14.37 -6.90 27.13
CA SER A 278 15.05 -7.22 28.40
C SER A 278 14.61 -6.28 29.52
N ARG A 279 13.32 -6.31 29.88
CA ARG A 279 12.90 -5.97 31.24
C ARG A 279 11.97 -7.05 31.78
N GLY A 280 12.57 -7.96 32.54
CA GLY A 280 11.85 -8.94 33.34
C GLY A 280 10.89 -8.25 34.31
N MET A 281 9.76 -8.91 34.55
CA MET A 281 8.80 -8.58 35.60
C MET A 281 9.48 -8.64 36.96
N MET A 282 9.96 -7.50 37.46
CA MET A 282 10.14 -7.13 38.87
C MET A 282 11.12 -5.97 38.91
N ASP A 283 10.59 -4.75 38.92
CA ASP A 283 11.23 -3.62 39.59
C ASP A 283 10.10 -2.62 39.87
N GLU A 284 9.61 -2.64 41.11
CA GLU A 284 8.73 -1.60 41.63
C GLU A 284 9.46 -0.26 41.51
N ILE A 285 8.93 0.64 40.67
CA ILE A 285 9.46 1.98 40.51
C ILE A 285 9.09 2.75 41.78
N GLU A 286 10.03 2.88 42.71
CA GLU A 286 9.92 3.87 43.79
C GLU A 286 9.81 5.28 43.17
N PRO A 287 8.80 6.09 43.54
CA PRO A 287 8.64 7.42 43.00
C PRO A 287 9.78 8.33 43.49
N ARG A 288 10.47 8.95 42.54
CA ARG A 288 11.51 9.98 42.77
C ARG A 288 10.99 11.09 43.68
N GLN A 289 11.50 11.18 44.91
CA GLN A 289 11.29 12.35 45.78
C GLN A 289 11.96 13.59 45.16
N LYS A 290 11.18 14.67 45.01
CA LYS A 290 11.71 16.00 44.67
C LYS A 290 12.40 16.59 45.91
N LYS A 291 13.64 17.04 45.72
CA LYS A 291 14.45 17.69 46.77
C LYS A 291 13.75 18.99 47.23
N GLY A 292 13.26 19.03 48.47
CA GLY A 292 12.86 20.28 49.13
C GLY A 292 11.48 20.37 49.79
N GLU A 293 10.67 19.31 49.84
CA GLU A 293 9.40 19.34 50.59
C GLU A 293 9.56 18.79 52.02
N PRO A 294 9.05 19.48 53.07
CA PRO A 294 9.06 18.95 54.42
C PRO A 294 8.01 17.84 54.59
N GLU A 295 8.42 16.73 55.19
CA GLU A 295 7.55 15.58 55.50
C GLU A 295 6.34 16.01 56.35
N ARG A 296 5.13 15.72 55.86
CA ARG A 296 3.91 15.78 56.66
C ARG A 296 3.51 14.36 57.04
N ILE A 297 3.61 14.07 58.33
CA ILE A 297 3.18 12.83 58.98
C ILE A 297 1.66 12.69 58.76
N LEU A 298 1.27 11.54 58.19
CA LEU A 298 -0.12 11.09 58.09
C LEU A 298 -0.65 10.67 59.46
N ILE A 299 -1.89 11.05 59.76
CA ILE A 299 -2.80 10.28 60.63
C ILE A 299 -3.85 9.67 59.69
#